data_AF-A0A4Q9GFV0-F1
#
_entry.id   AF-A0A4Q9GFV0-F1
#
_cell.length_a   1.000
_cell.length_b   1.000
_cell.length_c   1.000
_cell.angle_alpha   90.00
_cell.angle_beta   90.00
_cell.angle_gamma   90.00
#
_symmetry.space_group_name_H-M   'P 1'
#
loop_
_entity.id
_entity.type
_entity.pdbx_description
1 polymer ?
#
loop_
_entity_poly.entity_id
_entity_poly.type
_entity_poly.pdbx_seq_one_letter_code
_entity_poly.pdbx_strand_id
1 'polypeptide(L)'
;MKRLFCLAAIAAALMGQSFTVQAAGVEFAVGQTSESTMTYRLGMQFDWDKSWLQSDVGRLTGYWSGAYTYWDGKETTSNHSLSFSPVLVYEFAGQTVKPYVELGVGVAVFANTEVENNQLGSSFQFEDRFGFGLRLAGGHEVGIRATHYSNAGLSSPNNGVESYALHYTMPL
;
A
#
# COMPACT_ATOMS: atom_id res chain seq x y z
N MET A 1 4.05 -25.78 18.98
CA MET A 1 4.54 -26.49 17.78
C MET A 1 3.80 -26.11 16.49
N LYS A 2 2.46 -26.01 16.45
CA LYS A 2 1.72 -25.65 15.22
C LYS A 2 1.98 -24.22 14.66
N ARG A 3 2.35 -23.25 15.50
CA ARG A 3 2.63 -21.86 15.07
C ARG A 3 3.96 -21.67 14.34
N LEU A 4 4.96 -22.50 14.64
CA LEU A 4 6.28 -22.48 13.97
C LEU A 4 6.22 -23.05 12.54
N PHE A 5 5.30 -23.99 12.30
CA PHE A 5 5.08 -24.56 10.97
C PHE A 5 4.48 -23.56 9.97
N CYS A 6 3.60 -22.64 10.42
CA CYS A 6 3.04 -21.61 9.52
C CYS A 6 4.07 -20.57 9.09
N LEU A 7 4.97 -20.16 9.99
CA LEU A 7 6.06 -19.21 9.67
C LEU A 7 7.11 -19.85 8.75
N ALA A 8 7.44 -21.12 8.98
CA ALA A 8 8.35 -21.87 8.11
C ALA A 8 7.75 -22.13 6.71
N ALA A 9 6.43 -22.33 6.60
CA ALA A 9 5.75 -22.49 5.32
C ALA A 9 5.73 -21.19 4.50
N ILE A 10 5.56 -20.03 5.15
CA ILE A 10 5.66 -18.72 4.48
C ILE A 10 7.11 -18.46 4.02
N ALA A 11 8.10 -18.76 4.87
CA ALA A 11 9.52 -18.63 4.51
C ALA A 11 9.93 -19.57 3.35
N ALA A 12 9.43 -20.80 3.34
CA ALA A 12 9.69 -21.77 2.27
C ALA A 12 8.98 -21.42 0.96
N ALA A 13 7.78 -20.81 1.01
CA ALA A 13 7.08 -20.31 -0.17
C ALA A 13 7.80 -19.11 -0.81
N LEU A 14 8.47 -18.28 0.00
CA LEU A 14 9.29 -17.15 -0.48
C LEU A 14 10.62 -17.59 -1.12
N MET A 15 11.13 -18.80 -0.81
CA MET A 15 12.40 -19.31 -1.35
C MET A 15 12.25 -20.13 -2.65
N GLY A 16 11.03 -20.40 -3.11
CA GLY A 16 10.75 -21.45 -4.10
C GLY A 16 10.37 -21.02 -5.51
N GLN A 17 10.52 -19.74 -5.89
CA GLN A 17 10.10 -19.27 -7.21
C GLN A 17 11.21 -18.46 -7.88
N SER A 18 12.12 -19.15 -8.58
CA SER A 18 13.01 -18.50 -9.55
C SER A 18 12.23 -18.20 -10.83
N PHE A 19 11.34 -17.19 -10.77
CA PHE A 19 10.87 -16.53 -11.97
C PHE A 19 11.81 -15.35 -12.25
N THR A 20 12.47 -15.38 -13.39
CA THR A 20 13.21 -14.24 -13.92
C THR A 20 12.21 -13.19 -14.41
N VAL A 21 11.52 -12.51 -13.49
CA VAL A 21 10.80 -11.25 -13.75
C VAL A 21 10.96 -10.40 -12.49
N GLN A 22 11.96 -9.53 -12.53
CA GLN A 22 12.39 -8.62 -11.47
C GLN A 22 11.46 -7.39 -11.39
N ALA A 23 10.16 -7.64 -11.34
CA ALA A 23 9.09 -6.62 -11.43
C ALA A 23 8.10 -6.71 -10.26
N ALA A 24 8.46 -7.42 -9.19
CA ALA A 24 7.63 -7.54 -8.00
C ALA A 24 8.35 -6.97 -6.77
N GLY A 25 7.58 -6.42 -5.83
CA GLY A 25 8.10 -5.93 -4.56
C GLY A 25 7.17 -6.25 -3.40
N VAL A 26 7.72 -6.42 -2.20
CA VAL A 26 6.96 -6.56 -0.95
C VAL A 26 7.04 -5.27 -0.17
N GLU A 27 5.88 -4.72 0.18
CA GLU A 27 5.72 -3.49 0.92
C GLU A 27 5.35 -3.77 2.38
N PHE A 28 5.99 -3.05 3.29
CA PHE A 28 5.60 -2.94 4.70
C PHE A 28 5.34 -1.48 5.01
N ALA A 29 4.22 -1.16 5.65
CA ALA A 29 3.97 0.20 6.12
C ALA A 29 3.40 0.22 7.54
N VAL A 30 3.83 1.22 8.30
CA VAL A 30 3.28 1.53 9.62
C VAL A 30 2.79 2.97 9.57
N GLY A 31 1.54 3.17 9.94
CA GLY A 31 0.91 4.48 9.88
C GLY A 31 -0.07 4.71 11.00
N GLN A 32 -0.77 5.83 10.88
CA GLN A 32 -1.75 6.27 11.85
C GLN A 32 -2.90 6.99 11.15
N THR A 33 -4.11 6.84 11.69
CA THR A 33 -5.28 7.63 11.29
C THR A 33 -5.24 9.03 11.92
N SER A 34 -6.10 9.93 11.45
CA SER A 34 -6.31 11.25 12.05
C SER A 34 -6.79 11.16 13.52
N GLU A 35 -7.47 10.07 13.89
CA GLU A 35 -7.92 9.76 15.26
C GLU A 35 -6.87 9.01 16.10
N SER A 36 -5.61 8.99 15.64
CA SER A 36 -4.49 8.36 16.34
C SER A 36 -4.50 6.82 16.39
N THR A 37 -5.31 6.15 15.57
CA THR A 37 -5.36 4.68 15.49
C THR A 37 -4.25 4.14 14.60
N MET A 38 -3.53 3.12 15.06
CA MET A 38 -2.39 2.59 14.32
C MET A 38 -2.84 1.72 13.15
N THR A 39 -2.11 1.81 12.04
CA THR A 39 -2.34 1.00 10.85
C THR A 39 -1.07 0.24 10.48
N TYR A 40 -1.24 -1.02 10.08
CA TYR A 40 -0.16 -1.91 9.67
C TYR A 40 -0.51 -2.54 8.34
N ARG A 41 0.29 -2.25 7.31
CA ARG A 41 0.04 -2.69 5.94
C ARG A 41 1.11 -3.63 5.45
N LEU A 42 0.68 -4.71 4.80
CA LEU A 42 1.52 -5.64 4.04
C LEU A 42 1.01 -5.67 2.61
N GLY A 43 1.87 -5.34 1.64
CA GLY A 43 1.50 -5.23 0.24
C GLY A 43 2.42 -5.99 -0.70
N MET A 44 1.91 -6.31 -1.88
CA MET A 44 2.69 -6.69 -3.04
C MET A 44 2.52 -5.61 -4.12
N GLN A 45 3.63 -5.27 -4.77
CA GLN A 45 3.67 -4.37 -5.90
C GLN A 45 4.12 -5.13 -7.14
N PHE A 46 3.49 -4.87 -8.29
CA PHE A 46 3.86 -5.44 -9.58
C PHE A 46 4.02 -4.32 -10.59
N ASP A 47 5.27 -4.04 -10.97
CA ASP A 47 5.60 -3.00 -11.94
C ASP A 47 4.91 -3.27 -13.27
N TRP A 48 4.41 -2.19 -13.90
CA TRP A 48 3.78 -2.30 -15.22
C TRP A 48 4.77 -2.64 -16.34
N ASP A 49 6.07 -2.54 -16.06
CA ASP A 49 7.15 -2.65 -17.06
C ASP A 49 6.91 -1.73 -18.28
N LYS A 50 6.47 -0.50 -17.98
CA LYS A 50 6.21 0.57 -18.95
C LYS A 50 6.76 1.88 -18.45
N SER A 51 7.33 2.64 -19.37
CA SER A 51 7.74 4.01 -19.12
C SER A 51 7.15 4.92 -20.18
N TRP A 52 6.68 6.08 -19.76
CA TRP A 52 6.16 7.15 -20.59
C TRP A 52 6.84 8.47 -20.21
N LEU A 53 6.80 9.45 -21.11
CA LEU A 53 7.33 10.80 -20.87
C LEU A 53 8.78 10.81 -20.33
N GLN A 54 9.60 9.85 -20.77
CA GLN A 54 10.97 9.72 -20.31
C GLN A 54 11.85 10.85 -20.86
N SER A 55 12.63 11.45 -19.97
CA SER A 55 13.55 12.56 -20.26
C SER A 55 14.73 12.52 -19.27
N ASP A 56 15.64 13.48 -19.40
CA ASP A 56 16.74 13.67 -18.43
C ASP A 56 16.24 14.08 -17.03
N VAL A 57 14.98 14.54 -16.90
CA VAL A 57 14.36 14.91 -15.62
C VAL A 57 13.82 13.68 -14.89
N GLY A 58 13.28 12.70 -15.62
CA GLY A 58 12.56 11.56 -15.05
C GLY A 58 11.65 10.86 -16.04
N ARG A 59 10.80 9.97 -15.52
CA ARG A 59 9.83 9.19 -16.30
C ARG A 59 8.52 8.99 -15.53
N LEU A 60 7.43 8.86 -16.27
CA LEU A 60 6.17 8.35 -15.76
C LEU A 60 6.15 6.82 -15.91
N THR A 61 5.76 6.12 -14.87
CA THR A 61 5.64 4.66 -14.80
C THR A 61 4.48 4.32 -13.86
N GLY A 62 4.33 3.06 -13.50
CA GLY A 62 3.45 2.67 -12.42
C GLY A 62 3.54 1.20 -12.07
N TYR A 63 2.70 0.81 -11.13
CA TYR A 63 2.59 -0.56 -10.64
C TYR A 63 1.17 -0.88 -10.20
N TRP A 64 0.84 -2.16 -10.16
CA TRP A 64 -0.33 -2.68 -9.47
C TRP A 64 0.01 -2.94 -8.02
N SER A 65 -0.84 -2.50 -7.09
CA SER A 65 -0.70 -2.72 -5.66
C SER A 65 -1.83 -3.60 -5.16
N GLY A 66 -1.51 -4.71 -4.51
CA GLY A 66 -2.47 -5.50 -3.74
C GLY A 66 -2.01 -5.57 -2.29
N ALA A 67 -2.89 -5.28 -1.33
CA ALA A 67 -2.47 -5.17 0.06
C ALA A 67 -3.52 -5.58 1.07
N TYR A 68 -3.02 -5.97 2.24
CA TYR A 68 -3.77 -6.15 3.46
C TYR A 68 -3.39 -5.04 4.45
N THR A 69 -4.39 -4.44 5.11
CA THR A 69 -4.19 -3.46 6.17
C THR A 69 -4.92 -3.89 7.44
N TYR A 70 -4.21 -3.93 8.56
CA TYR A 70 -4.77 -4.07 9.90
C TYR A 70 -4.94 -2.69 10.53
N TRP A 71 -6.11 -2.44 11.10
CA TRP A 71 -6.50 -1.21 11.76
C TRP A 71 -6.68 -1.49 13.26
N ASP A 72 -5.76 -0.98 14.07
CA ASP A 72 -5.64 -1.35 15.48
C ASP A 72 -6.62 -0.58 16.36
N GLY A 73 -7.88 -1.03 16.34
CA GLY A 73 -8.97 -0.47 17.13
C GLY A 73 -8.62 -0.37 18.62
N LYS A 74 -8.84 0.81 19.20
CA LYS A 74 -8.63 1.12 20.61
C LYS A 74 -9.95 1.11 21.38
N GLU A 75 -10.90 1.91 20.90
CA GLU A 75 -12.22 2.06 21.51
C GLU A 75 -13.24 1.12 20.86
N THR A 76 -12.95 0.71 19.62
CA THR A 76 -13.76 -0.20 18.80
C THR A 76 -12.99 -1.49 18.51
N THR A 77 -13.69 -2.49 17.95
CA THR A 77 -13.03 -3.72 17.51
C THR A 77 -12.10 -3.42 16.34
N SER A 78 -10.89 -3.99 16.38
CA SER A 78 -9.93 -3.89 15.29
C SER A 78 -10.53 -4.31 13.95
N ASN A 79 -10.04 -3.71 12.87
CA ASN A 79 -10.57 -3.94 11.53
C ASN A 79 -9.47 -4.40 10.57
N HIS A 80 -9.91 -4.94 9.44
CA HIS A 80 -9.05 -5.48 8.39
C HIS A 80 -9.56 -4.98 7.05
N SER A 81 -8.67 -4.62 6.14
CA SER A 81 -9.03 -4.35 4.76
C SER A 81 -8.12 -5.05 3.77
N LEU A 82 -8.70 -5.43 2.64
CA LEU A 82 -7.96 -5.82 1.44
C LEU A 82 -8.17 -4.74 0.38
N SER A 83 -7.09 -4.25 -0.22
CA SER A 83 -7.15 -3.24 -1.27
C SER A 83 -6.38 -3.61 -2.51
N PHE A 84 -6.81 -3.04 -3.63
CA PHE A 84 -6.18 -3.20 -4.93
C PHE A 84 -6.25 -1.89 -5.73
N SER A 85 -5.10 -1.43 -6.21
CA SER A 85 -4.98 -0.12 -6.87
C SER A 85 -3.97 -0.12 -8.02
N PRO A 86 -4.31 0.46 -9.19
CA PRO A 86 -3.30 1.00 -10.09
C PRO A 86 -2.64 2.23 -9.46
N VAL A 87 -1.33 2.32 -9.56
CA VAL A 87 -0.55 3.42 -8.97
C VAL A 87 0.37 4.00 -10.03
N LEU A 88 0.14 5.26 -10.38
CA LEU A 88 1.03 6.04 -11.22
C LEU A 88 2.18 6.56 -10.38
N VAL A 89 3.38 6.53 -10.95
CA VAL A 89 4.61 7.00 -10.32
C VAL A 89 5.34 7.90 -11.30
N TYR A 90 5.68 9.11 -10.86
CA TYR A 90 6.71 9.90 -11.52
C TYR A 90 8.03 9.69 -10.79
N GLU A 91 8.97 9.01 -11.44
CA GLU A 91 10.31 8.74 -10.92
C GLU A 91 11.29 9.76 -11.50
N PHE A 92 11.92 10.54 -10.63
CA PHE A 92 12.94 11.50 -11.01
C PHE A 92 14.26 10.79 -11.35
N ALA A 93 15.01 11.35 -12.29
CA ALA A 93 16.32 10.85 -12.65
C ALA A 93 17.29 10.95 -11.46
N GLY A 94 18.16 9.95 -11.32
CA GLY A 94 19.13 9.85 -10.25
C GLY A 94 20.01 8.61 -10.41
N GLN A 95 21.24 8.66 -9.89
CA GLN A 95 22.19 7.54 -10.00
C GLN A 95 21.92 6.49 -8.93
N THR A 96 22.20 6.83 -7.66
CA THR A 96 22.06 5.91 -6.52
C THR A 96 20.73 6.09 -5.79
N VAL A 97 20.14 7.28 -5.89
CA VAL A 97 18.87 7.64 -5.25
C VAL A 97 18.00 8.32 -6.29
N LYS A 98 16.79 7.81 -6.48
CA LYS A 98 15.77 8.33 -7.38
C LYS A 98 14.55 8.74 -6.57
N PRO A 99 14.34 10.04 -6.32
CA PRO A 99 13.09 10.50 -5.74
C PRO A 99 11.90 10.11 -6.60
N TYR A 100 10.73 9.93 -6.00
CA TYR A 100 9.50 9.71 -6.74
C TYR A 100 8.31 10.33 -6.03
N VAL A 101 7.26 10.58 -6.80
CA VAL A 101 5.92 10.91 -6.33
C VAL A 101 4.94 9.90 -6.92
N GLU A 102 3.98 9.44 -6.13
CA GLU A 102 2.98 8.46 -6.54
C GLU A 102 1.56 8.95 -6.29
N LEU A 103 0.64 8.52 -7.16
CA LEU A 103 -0.80 8.72 -7.02
C LEU A 103 -1.53 7.47 -7.50
N GLY A 104 -2.52 7.02 -6.74
CA GLY A 104 -3.34 5.86 -7.09
C GLY A 104 -4.79 6.07 -6.70
N VAL A 105 -5.68 5.49 -7.50
CA VAL A 105 -7.12 5.41 -7.24
C VAL A 105 -7.52 3.97 -7.47
N GLY A 106 -7.98 3.31 -6.42
CA GLY A 106 -8.39 1.92 -6.46
C GLY A 106 -9.55 1.63 -5.53
N VAL A 107 -9.58 0.42 -5.00
CA VAL A 107 -10.70 -0.09 -4.22
C VAL A 107 -10.22 -0.88 -3.01
N ALA A 108 -11.07 -0.94 -1.99
CA ALA A 108 -10.86 -1.72 -0.79
C ALA A 108 -12.16 -2.35 -0.30
N VAL A 109 -12.03 -3.48 0.40
CA VAL A 109 -13.10 -4.09 1.18
C VAL A 109 -12.68 -4.20 2.63
N PHE A 110 -13.50 -3.66 3.54
CA PHE A 110 -13.27 -3.69 4.98
C PHE A 110 -14.09 -4.81 5.62
N ALA A 111 -13.53 -5.49 6.62
CA ALA A 111 -14.22 -6.54 7.35
C ALA A 111 -15.40 -6.00 8.17
N ASN A 112 -15.25 -4.80 8.75
CA ASN A 112 -16.30 -4.07 9.44
C ASN A 112 -16.51 -2.69 8.81
N THR A 113 -17.71 -2.13 8.96
CA THR A 113 -18.05 -0.78 8.45
C THR A 113 -17.73 0.34 9.44
N GLU A 114 -16.87 0.06 10.43
CA GLU A 114 -16.47 0.97 11.49
C GLU A 114 -14.96 0.87 11.72
N VAL A 115 -14.31 2.02 11.86
CA VAL A 115 -12.92 2.15 12.28
C VAL A 115 -12.86 3.29 13.29
N GLU A 116 -12.83 2.96 14.58
CA GLU A 116 -13.07 3.94 15.65
C GLU A 116 -14.36 4.73 15.42
N ASN A 117 -14.32 6.06 15.53
CA ASN A 117 -15.50 6.89 15.36
C ASN A 117 -15.92 7.04 13.88
N ASN A 118 -15.15 6.46 12.94
CA ASN A 118 -15.46 6.51 11.52
C ASN A 118 -16.42 5.41 11.11
N GLN A 119 -17.67 5.81 10.88
CA GLN A 119 -18.71 4.96 10.30
C GLN A 119 -18.62 5.01 8.77
N LEU A 120 -18.07 3.96 8.19
CA LEU A 120 -17.79 3.86 6.76
C LEU A 120 -19.04 3.63 5.90
N GLY A 121 -20.16 3.25 6.52
CA GLY A 121 -21.46 3.01 5.88
C GLY A 121 -21.54 1.74 5.01
N SER A 122 -20.43 1.27 4.44
CA SER A 122 -20.37 0.02 3.68
C SER A 122 -18.99 -0.64 3.78
N SER A 123 -18.89 -1.93 3.45
CA SER A 123 -17.60 -2.64 3.45
C SER A 123 -16.74 -2.19 2.27
N PHE A 124 -17.35 -1.98 1.10
CA PHE A 124 -16.66 -1.50 -0.09
C PHE A 124 -16.32 -0.01 0.03
N GLN A 125 -15.08 0.35 -0.27
CA GLN A 125 -14.58 1.72 -0.26
C GLN A 125 -13.69 1.93 -1.49
N PHE A 126 -13.62 3.14 -2.01
CA PHE A 126 -12.53 3.56 -2.89
C PHE A 126 -11.25 3.75 -2.05
N GLU A 127 -10.09 3.52 -2.66
CA GLU A 127 -8.77 3.83 -2.09
C GLU A 127 -8.15 4.97 -2.91
N ASP A 128 -8.05 6.16 -2.33
CA ASP A 128 -7.30 7.28 -2.91
C ASP A 128 -5.97 7.42 -2.18
N ARG A 129 -4.86 7.41 -2.89
CA ARG A 129 -3.52 7.45 -2.30
C ARG A 129 -2.60 8.43 -3.00
N PHE A 130 -1.81 9.13 -2.21
CA PHE A 130 -0.73 10.00 -2.64
C PHE A 130 0.49 9.79 -1.77
N GLY A 131 1.66 9.70 -2.38
CA GLY A 131 2.90 9.45 -1.64
C GLY A 131 4.12 10.04 -2.31
N PHE A 132 5.19 10.10 -1.55
CA PHE A 132 6.50 10.48 -2.05
C PHE A 132 7.56 9.66 -1.34
N GLY A 133 8.65 9.37 -2.04
CA GLY A 133 9.69 8.52 -1.50
C GLY A 133 10.97 8.58 -2.30
N LEU A 134 11.88 7.70 -1.93
CA LEU A 134 13.19 7.53 -2.53
C LEU A 134 13.34 6.06 -2.91
N ARG A 135 13.63 5.80 -4.19
CA ARG A 135 14.11 4.51 -4.65
C ARG A 135 15.64 4.51 -4.62
N LEU A 136 16.20 3.56 -3.89
CA LEU A 136 17.63 3.42 -3.65
C LEU A 136 18.26 2.43 -4.64
N ALA A 137 19.57 2.46 -4.75
CA ALA A 137 20.33 1.42 -5.46
C ALA A 137 19.95 0.03 -4.94
N GLY A 138 19.78 -0.91 -5.86
CA GLY A 138 19.27 -2.25 -5.56
C GLY A 138 17.73 -2.36 -5.60
N GLY A 139 16.99 -1.27 -5.81
CA GLY A 139 15.54 -1.27 -6.02
C GLY A 139 14.69 -1.13 -4.75
N HIS A 140 15.33 -0.96 -3.59
CA HIS A 140 14.62 -0.71 -2.33
C HIS A 140 13.97 0.68 -2.33
N GLU A 141 12.83 0.81 -1.66
CA GLU A 141 12.14 2.08 -1.55
C GLU A 141 11.82 2.42 -0.10
N VAL A 142 11.90 3.70 0.23
CA VAL A 142 11.38 4.25 1.48
C VAL A 142 10.58 5.50 1.15
N GLY A 143 9.42 5.65 1.77
CA GLY A 143 8.59 6.83 1.51
C GLY A 143 7.52 7.01 2.56
N ILE A 144 6.76 8.09 2.40
CA ILE A 144 5.55 8.30 3.16
C ILE A 144 4.34 8.36 2.23
N ARG A 145 3.18 7.97 2.76
CA ARG A 145 1.94 7.88 2.00
C ARG A 145 0.77 8.36 2.84
N ALA A 146 -0.09 9.18 2.24
CA ALA A 146 -1.43 9.45 2.70
C ALA A 146 -2.39 8.60 1.87
N THR A 147 -3.25 7.82 2.53
CA THR A 147 -4.29 7.02 1.88
C THR A 147 -5.62 7.34 2.53
N HIS A 148 -6.64 7.69 1.74
CA HIS A 148 -8.00 7.93 2.19
C HIS A 148 -8.92 6.86 1.60
N TYR A 149 -9.88 6.40 2.40
CA TYR A 149 -10.90 5.45 2.01
C TYR A 149 -12.28 6.05 2.25
N SER A 150 -13.13 6.05 1.22
CA SER A 150 -14.55 6.44 1.35
C SER A 150 -15.40 5.79 0.25
N ASN A 151 -16.72 5.83 0.38
CA ASN A 151 -17.65 5.20 -0.56
C ASN A 151 -18.29 6.21 -1.53
N ALA A 152 -17.76 7.44 -1.60
CA ALA A 152 -18.27 8.53 -2.44
C ALA A 152 -19.77 8.87 -2.21
N GLY A 153 -20.30 8.57 -1.02
CA GLY A 153 -21.70 8.82 -0.67
C GLY A 153 -22.68 7.75 -1.15
N LEU A 154 -22.19 6.60 -1.63
CA LEU A 154 -23.03 5.45 -2.02
C LEU A 154 -23.73 4.80 -0.82
N SER A 155 -23.18 4.94 0.39
CA SER A 155 -23.82 4.50 1.64
C SER A 155 -23.54 5.46 2.79
N SER A 156 -24.58 5.93 3.46
CA SER A 156 -24.45 6.80 4.64
C SER A 156 -23.91 6.06 5.87
N PRO A 157 -23.21 6.74 6.79
CA PRO A 157 -22.89 8.17 6.78
C PRO A 157 -21.66 8.53 5.93
N ASN A 158 -20.84 7.56 5.53
CA ASN A 158 -19.61 7.75 4.74
C ASN A 158 -18.62 8.73 5.39
N ASN A 159 -18.26 8.49 6.66
CA ASN A 159 -17.28 9.33 7.34
C ASN A 159 -15.91 9.30 6.64
N GLY A 160 -15.61 8.19 5.98
CA GLY A 160 -14.29 7.89 5.43
C GLY A 160 -13.26 7.58 6.53
N VAL A 161 -12.05 7.20 6.13
CA VAL A 161 -10.92 7.02 7.06
C VAL A 161 -9.60 7.18 6.33
N GLU A 162 -8.60 7.75 6.99
CA GLU A 162 -7.26 7.90 6.43
C GLU A 162 -6.21 7.04 7.14
N SER A 163 -5.12 6.78 6.43
CA SER A 163 -3.87 6.27 6.99
C SER A 163 -2.70 7.11 6.46
N TYR A 164 -1.95 7.73 7.37
CA TYR A 164 -0.69 8.41 7.10
C TYR A 164 0.45 7.49 7.54
N ALA A 165 1.22 6.96 6.60
CA ALA A 165 2.17 5.88 6.85
C ALA A 165 3.57 6.19 6.35
N LEU A 166 4.57 5.65 7.05
CA LEU A 166 5.90 5.39 6.52
C LEU A 166 5.87 3.99 5.91
N HIS A 167 6.38 3.85 4.69
CA HIS A 167 6.48 2.55 4.01
C HIS A 167 7.90 2.24 3.56
N TYR A 168 8.17 0.95 3.46
CA TYR A 168 9.38 0.39 2.89
C TYR A 168 9.02 -0.72 1.89
N THR A 169 9.61 -0.69 0.70
CA THR A 169 9.43 -1.71 -0.32
C THR A 169 10.75 -2.43 -0.57
N MET A 170 10.71 -3.75 -0.52
CA MET A 170 11.82 -4.62 -0.90
C MET A 170 11.53 -5.25 -2.27
N PRO A 171 12.43 -5.12 -3.25
CA PRO A 171 12.27 -5.81 -4.54
C PRO A 171 12.46 -7.33 -4.36
N LEU A 172 11.74 -8.11 -5.18
CA LEU A 172 11.81 -9.58 -5.24
C LEU A 172 12.63 -10.05 -6.45
#